data_AF-A0A7J3T2C6-F1
#
_entry.id   AF-A0A7J3T2C6-F1
#
_cell.length_a   1.000
_cell.length_b   1.000
_cell.length_c   1.000
_cell.angle_alpha   90.00
_cell.angle_beta   90.00
_cell.angle_gamma   90.00
#
_symmetry.space_group_name_H-M   'P 1'
#
loop_
_entity.id
_entity.type
_entity.pdbx_description
1 polymer ?
#
loop_
_entity_poly.entity_id
_entity_poly.type
_entity_poly.pdbx_seq_one_letter_code
_entity_poly.pdbx_strand_id
1 'polypeptide(L)'
;MKSRARRFFKALHDALKGVHDALYSLVLYSFKNINRKTKSKFPVWRMKEETTEHVGRAVKVFIGLVLPLSIIYVVGQRFLFADNAVGPMLWSVAVYFYSNFLPDLPSIHRKKESELGNEDLSWYKKYALLLFAPFLIWLLFSGIRLNWRTEETYHNFTSLAVYGTFLLAVCFLAFAAYPLQLKDVTRMLFFPFCGVAGFLVHLKVDKVW
;
A
#
# COMPACT_ATOMS: atom_id res chain seq x y z
N MET A 1 -12.47 33.50 26.29
CA MET A 1 -12.92 32.16 25.80
C MET A 1 -11.85 31.54 24.89
N LYS A 2 -11.72 30.19 24.82
CA LYS A 2 -10.97 29.54 23.72
C LYS A 2 -11.83 29.49 22.45
N SER A 3 -11.31 30.03 21.34
CA SER A 3 -12.05 30.15 20.07
C SER A 3 -12.52 28.79 19.52
N ARG A 4 -13.58 28.79 18.70
CA ARG A 4 -14.08 27.56 18.04
C ARG A 4 -12.98 26.93 17.17
N ALA A 5 -12.23 27.73 16.42
CA ALA A 5 -11.09 27.29 15.62
C ALA A 5 -10.00 26.57 16.45
N ARG A 6 -9.56 27.13 17.59
CA ARG A 6 -8.54 26.46 18.44
C ARG A 6 -9.03 25.12 19.01
N ARG A 7 -10.34 24.94 19.22
CA ARG A 7 -10.91 23.64 19.59
C ARG A 7 -10.94 22.66 18.41
N PHE A 8 -11.34 23.11 17.22
CA PHE A 8 -11.34 22.30 16.00
C PHE A 8 -9.93 21.79 15.65
N PHE A 9 -8.92 22.67 15.62
CA PHE A 9 -7.54 22.26 15.32
C PHE A 9 -6.96 21.29 16.36
N LYS A 10 -7.33 21.41 17.64
CA LYS A 10 -6.94 20.40 18.65
C LYS A 10 -7.60 19.05 18.36
N ALA A 11 -8.91 19.02 18.14
CA ALA A 11 -9.64 17.78 17.85
C ALA A 11 -9.11 17.08 16.58
N LEU A 12 -8.77 17.84 15.55
CA LEU A 12 -8.13 17.32 14.33
C LEU A 12 -6.75 16.74 14.61
N HIS A 13 -5.91 17.42 15.40
CA HIS A 13 -4.59 16.91 15.79
C HIS A 13 -4.69 15.64 16.65
N ASP A 14 -5.57 15.63 17.66
CA ASP A 14 -5.81 14.47 18.53
C ASP A 14 -6.31 13.27 17.70
N ALA A 15 -7.19 13.49 16.71
CA ALA A 15 -7.70 12.45 15.81
C ALA A 15 -6.61 11.93 14.84
N LEU A 16 -5.83 12.81 14.22
CA LEU A 16 -4.71 12.41 13.34
C LEU A 16 -3.65 11.61 14.10
N LYS A 17 -3.38 11.97 15.37
CA LYS A 17 -2.53 11.16 16.25
C LYS A 17 -3.14 9.78 16.54
N GLY A 18 -4.44 9.72 16.86
CA GLY A 18 -5.14 8.45 17.06
C GLY A 18 -5.06 7.52 15.84
N VAL A 19 -5.20 8.07 14.63
CA VAL A 19 -5.03 7.33 13.37
C VAL A 19 -3.59 6.85 13.18
N HIS A 20 -2.59 7.71 13.44
CA HIS A 20 -1.17 7.33 13.40
C HIS A 20 -0.84 6.17 14.36
N ASP A 21 -1.26 6.28 15.63
CA ASP A 21 -0.94 5.31 16.67
C ASP A 21 -1.68 3.97 16.44
N ALA A 22 -2.88 4.00 15.84
CA ALA A 22 -3.60 2.82 15.37
C ALA A 22 -2.92 2.14 14.17
N LEU A 23 -2.51 2.91 13.15
CA LEU A 23 -1.76 2.38 11.99
C LEU A 23 -0.44 1.75 12.42
N TYR A 24 0.32 2.43 13.29
CA TYR A 24 1.56 1.91 13.88
C TYR A 24 1.34 0.57 14.59
N SER A 25 0.29 0.49 15.41
CA SER A 25 -0.05 -0.73 16.15
C SER A 25 -0.43 -1.88 15.20
N LEU A 26 -1.22 -1.59 14.15
CA LEU A 26 -1.66 -2.57 13.15
C LEU A 26 -0.48 -3.11 12.32
N VAL A 27 0.38 -2.25 11.79
CA VAL A 27 1.54 -2.65 10.99
C VAL A 27 2.55 -3.44 11.84
N LEU A 28 2.90 -2.95 13.03
CA LEU A 28 3.83 -3.66 13.93
C LEU A 28 3.29 -5.01 14.40
N TYR A 29 1.98 -5.13 14.63
CA TYR A 29 1.33 -6.41 14.95
C TYR A 29 1.39 -7.38 13.75
N SER A 30 1.17 -6.87 12.54
CA SER A 30 1.20 -7.65 11.30
C SER A 30 2.61 -8.18 11.01
N PHE A 31 3.63 -7.33 11.10
CA PHE A 31 5.05 -7.70 10.94
C PHE A 31 5.49 -8.75 11.97
N LYS A 32 5.14 -8.59 13.26
CA LYS A 32 5.40 -9.60 14.30
C LYS A 32 4.75 -10.94 13.97
N ASN A 33 3.51 -10.94 13.46
CA ASN A 33 2.81 -12.16 13.07
C ASN A 33 3.43 -12.84 11.84
N ILE A 34 3.83 -12.08 10.82
CA ILE A 34 4.53 -12.59 9.63
C ILE A 34 5.87 -13.20 10.05
N ASN A 35 6.71 -12.46 10.80
CA ASN A 35 8.00 -12.93 11.33
C ASN A 35 7.86 -14.26 12.10
N ARG A 36 6.80 -14.39 12.92
CA ARG A 36 6.46 -15.63 13.63
C ARG A 36 6.00 -16.76 12.71
N LYS A 37 5.14 -16.49 11.71
CA LYS A 37 4.62 -17.49 10.75
C LYS A 37 5.70 -18.00 9.78
N THR A 38 6.63 -17.15 9.38
CA THR A 38 7.78 -17.51 8.53
C THR A 38 8.90 -18.21 9.31
N LYS A 39 8.92 -18.05 10.64
CA LYS A 39 10.05 -18.38 11.54
C LYS A 39 11.31 -17.56 11.25
N SER A 40 11.15 -16.34 10.70
CA SER A 40 12.27 -15.41 10.60
C SER A 40 12.69 -14.91 11.98
N LYS A 41 13.95 -14.50 12.11
CA LYS A 41 14.60 -14.12 13.37
C LYS A 41 14.78 -12.60 13.50
N PHE A 42 13.98 -11.78 12.80
CA PHE A 42 14.12 -10.33 12.90
C PHE A 42 13.81 -9.85 14.33
N PRO A 43 14.66 -8.97 14.92
CA PRO A 43 14.48 -8.50 16.28
C PRO A 43 13.37 -7.45 16.35
N VAL A 44 12.65 -7.42 17.46
CA VAL A 44 11.48 -6.55 17.64
C VAL A 44 11.83 -5.06 17.64
N TRP A 45 13.06 -4.68 18.01
CA TRP A 45 13.50 -3.27 17.93
C TRP A 45 13.58 -2.78 16.47
N ARG A 46 14.13 -3.58 15.56
CA ARG A 46 14.23 -3.23 14.14
C ARG A 46 12.86 -3.15 13.48
N MET A 47 11.96 -4.10 13.77
CA MET A 47 10.57 -4.02 13.31
C MET A 47 9.85 -2.76 13.83
N LYS A 48 10.15 -2.27 15.04
CA LYS A 48 9.60 -1.00 15.56
C LYS A 48 10.15 0.22 14.81
N GLU A 49 11.46 0.25 14.57
CA GLU A 49 12.17 1.32 13.84
C GLU A 49 11.62 1.45 12.42
N GLU A 50 11.63 0.35 11.67
CA GLU A 50 11.10 0.21 10.31
C GLU A 50 9.61 0.62 10.22
N THR A 51 8.78 0.17 11.17
CA THR A 51 7.37 0.61 11.24
C THR A 51 7.26 2.11 11.53
N THR A 52 8.17 2.70 12.30
CA THR A 52 8.15 4.14 12.62
C THR A 52 8.49 4.98 11.39
N GLU A 53 9.52 4.59 10.61
CA GLU A 53 9.89 5.30 9.38
C GLU A 53 8.78 5.20 8.33
N HIS A 54 8.27 4.00 8.06
CA HIS A 54 7.19 3.77 7.09
C HIS A 54 5.90 4.49 7.48
N VAL A 55 5.37 4.29 8.69
CA VAL A 55 4.12 4.94 9.14
C VAL A 55 4.26 6.45 9.24
N GLY A 56 5.39 6.95 9.75
CA GLY A 56 5.65 8.39 9.86
C GLY A 56 5.69 9.08 8.50
N ARG A 57 6.32 8.45 7.49
CA ARG A 57 6.37 9.00 6.13
C ARG A 57 5.04 8.85 5.39
N ALA A 58 4.33 7.73 5.58
CA ALA A 58 2.99 7.51 5.07
C ALA A 58 2.00 8.57 5.56
N VAL A 59 1.91 8.78 6.88
CA VAL A 59 1.00 9.78 7.46
C VAL A 59 1.35 11.19 7.01
N LYS A 60 2.65 11.53 6.86
CA LYS A 60 3.08 12.85 6.34
C LYS A 60 2.63 13.08 4.90
N VAL A 61 2.80 12.11 4.00
CA VAL A 61 2.39 12.24 2.58
C VAL A 61 0.87 12.10 2.42
N PHE A 62 0.21 11.30 3.26
CA PHE A 62 -1.24 11.23 3.32
C PHE A 62 -1.85 12.61 3.64
N ILE A 63 -1.43 13.24 4.75
CA ILE A 63 -1.93 14.56 5.15
C ILE A 63 -1.54 15.65 4.14
N GLY A 64 -0.31 15.61 3.62
CA GLY A 64 0.23 16.66 2.75
C GLY A 64 -0.21 16.62 1.28
N LEU A 65 -0.65 15.46 0.77
CA LEU A 65 -0.95 15.27 -0.65
C LEU A 65 -2.23 14.45 -0.89
N VAL A 66 -2.30 13.22 -0.35
CA VAL A 66 -3.38 12.28 -0.69
C VAL A 66 -4.73 12.73 -0.17
N LEU A 67 -4.81 13.22 1.07
CA LEU A 67 -6.04 13.71 1.69
C LEU A 67 -6.57 14.99 1.01
N PRO A 68 -5.75 16.03 0.73
CA PRO A 68 -6.16 17.15 -0.12
C PRO A 68 -6.71 16.72 -1.48
N LEU A 69 -6.01 15.83 -2.20
CA LEU A 69 -6.47 15.33 -3.50
C LEU A 69 -7.74 14.48 -3.40
N SER A 70 -7.92 13.71 -2.33
CA SER A 70 -9.15 12.95 -2.05
C SER A 70 -10.36 13.86 -1.85
N ILE A 71 -10.17 15.00 -1.16
CA ILE A 71 -11.21 16.02 -0.96
C ILE A 71 -11.54 16.69 -2.30
N ILE A 72 -10.53 17.14 -3.04
CA ILE A 72 -10.70 17.75 -4.37
C ILE A 72 -11.41 16.79 -5.34
N TYR A 73 -11.04 15.51 -5.34
CA TYR A 73 -11.67 14.46 -6.13
C TYR A 73 -13.16 14.29 -5.79
N VAL A 74 -13.51 14.09 -4.51
CA VAL A 74 -14.92 13.92 -4.10
C VAL A 74 -15.77 15.16 -4.40
N VAL A 75 -15.26 16.36 -4.12
CA VAL A 75 -15.96 17.61 -4.43
C VAL A 75 -16.11 17.81 -5.93
N GLY A 76 -15.06 17.56 -6.72
CA GLY A 76 -15.08 17.65 -8.18
C GLY A 76 -16.07 16.69 -8.82
N GLN A 77 -16.10 15.42 -8.38
CA GLN A 77 -17.08 14.43 -8.86
C GLN A 77 -18.52 14.86 -8.57
N ARG A 78 -18.78 15.34 -7.34
CA ARG A 78 -20.11 15.78 -6.92
C ARG A 78 -20.57 17.06 -7.61
N PHE A 79 -19.65 17.98 -7.93
CA PHE A 79 -19.98 19.25 -8.59
C PHE A 79 -20.11 19.12 -10.11
N LEU A 80 -19.22 18.36 -10.76
CA LEU A 80 -19.17 18.26 -12.23
C LEU A 80 -20.09 17.16 -12.79
N PHE A 81 -20.32 16.08 -12.04
CA PHE A 81 -21.03 14.90 -12.53
C PHE A 81 -22.22 14.48 -11.64
N ALA A 82 -22.53 15.27 -10.61
CA ALA A 82 -23.50 14.96 -9.55
C ALA A 82 -23.24 13.65 -8.76
N ASP A 83 -22.12 12.97 -8.98
CA ASP A 83 -21.87 11.61 -8.49
C ASP A 83 -21.49 11.57 -6.99
N ASN A 84 -21.59 10.40 -6.37
CA ASN A 84 -21.06 10.12 -5.04
C ASN A 84 -19.78 9.27 -5.13
N ALA A 85 -18.63 9.95 -5.24
CA ALA A 85 -17.33 9.30 -5.33
C ALA A 85 -16.69 8.95 -3.97
N VAL A 86 -17.42 9.06 -2.84
CA VAL A 86 -16.87 8.75 -1.50
C VAL A 86 -16.43 7.28 -1.40
N GLY A 87 -17.21 6.34 -1.94
CA GLY A 87 -16.84 4.91 -1.96
C GLY A 87 -15.53 4.64 -2.70
N PRO A 88 -15.40 5.02 -3.99
CA PRO A 88 -14.15 4.94 -4.73
C PRO A 88 -12.97 5.67 -4.07
N MET A 89 -13.20 6.83 -3.43
CA MET A 89 -12.17 7.56 -2.69
C MET A 89 -11.66 6.75 -1.48
N LEU A 90 -12.55 6.18 -0.67
CA LEU A 90 -12.17 5.36 0.49
C LEU A 90 -11.37 4.12 0.06
N TRP A 91 -11.75 3.47 -1.04
CA TRP A 91 -10.96 2.38 -1.63
C TRP A 91 -9.58 2.85 -2.10
N SER A 92 -9.49 4.01 -2.74
CA SER A 92 -8.20 4.59 -3.17
C SER A 92 -7.29 4.90 -1.98
N VAL A 93 -7.85 5.42 -0.87
CA VAL A 93 -7.12 5.67 0.38
C VAL A 93 -6.68 4.37 1.06
N ALA A 94 -7.53 3.33 1.07
CA ALA A 94 -7.14 2.01 1.57
C ALA A 94 -5.99 1.40 0.76
N VAL A 95 -6.03 1.57 -0.57
CA VAL A 95 -4.95 1.15 -1.47
C VAL A 95 -3.67 1.95 -1.26
N TYR A 96 -3.73 3.27 -1.03
CA TYR A 96 -2.55 4.05 -0.66
C TYR A 96 -1.79 3.46 0.55
N PHE A 97 -2.50 3.17 1.64
CA PHE A 97 -1.87 2.56 2.83
C PHE A 97 -1.42 1.11 2.57
N TYR A 98 -2.19 0.33 1.81
CA TYR A 98 -1.81 -1.02 1.43
C TYR A 98 -0.52 -1.06 0.59
N SER A 99 -0.39 -0.22 -0.44
CA SER A 99 0.80 -0.13 -1.28
C SER A 99 2.01 0.45 -0.54
N ASN A 100 1.79 1.14 0.59
CA ASN A 100 2.84 1.65 1.45
C ASN A 100 3.42 0.57 2.38
N PHE A 101 2.55 -0.24 2.99
CA PHE A 101 2.93 -1.35 3.87
C PHE A 101 2.98 -2.70 3.13
N LEU A 102 3.22 -2.68 1.82
CA LEU A 102 3.30 -3.85 0.96
C LEU A 102 4.54 -4.66 1.36
N PRO A 103 4.38 -5.88 1.93
CA PRO A 103 5.55 -6.62 2.40
C PRO A 103 6.31 -7.18 1.19
N ASP A 104 7.65 -7.09 1.22
CA ASP A 104 8.52 -7.78 0.27
C ASP A 104 8.45 -9.29 0.49
N LEU A 105 7.41 -9.92 -0.06
CA LEU A 105 7.23 -11.36 -0.07
C LEU A 105 8.42 -12.13 -0.68
N PRO A 106 9.22 -11.57 -1.62
CA PRO A 106 10.51 -12.15 -1.99
C PRO A 106 11.47 -12.39 -0.83
N SER A 107 11.61 -11.48 0.14
CA SER A 107 12.46 -11.71 1.32
C SER A 107 12.10 -12.99 2.10
N ILE A 108 10.81 -13.35 2.13
CA ILE A 108 10.29 -14.59 2.76
C ILE A 108 10.64 -15.81 1.90
N HIS A 109 10.59 -15.66 0.58
CA HIS A 109 10.87 -16.69 -0.42
C HIS A 109 12.35 -16.71 -0.86
N ARG A 110 13.22 -15.90 -0.24
CA ARG A 110 14.62 -15.75 -0.68
C ARG A 110 15.35 -17.09 -0.65
N LYS A 111 16.12 -17.38 -1.71
CA LYS A 111 17.01 -18.55 -1.72
C LYS A 111 17.96 -18.51 -0.53
N LYS A 112 18.22 -19.65 0.08
CA LYS A 112 19.37 -19.81 0.98
C LYS A 112 20.64 -19.94 0.15
N GLU A 113 21.78 -19.64 0.77
CA GLU A 113 23.11 -19.79 0.17
C GLU A 113 23.36 -21.23 -0.32
N SER A 114 22.85 -22.22 0.42
CA SER A 114 22.84 -23.65 0.05
C SER A 114 21.89 -24.04 -1.10
N GLU A 115 21.15 -23.09 -1.67
CA GLU A 115 20.12 -23.32 -2.71
C GLU A 115 20.42 -22.56 -4.01
N LEU A 116 21.57 -21.87 -4.12
CA LEU A 116 21.93 -21.06 -5.30
C LEU A 116 21.97 -21.84 -6.62
N GLY A 117 22.22 -23.16 -6.58
CA GLY A 117 22.24 -24.02 -7.76
C GLY A 117 20.87 -24.40 -8.33
N ASN A 118 19.77 -24.06 -7.65
CA ASN A 118 18.41 -24.30 -8.16
C ASN A 118 17.99 -23.20 -9.15
N GLU A 119 17.17 -23.57 -10.14
CA GLU A 119 16.53 -22.62 -11.05
C GLU A 119 15.83 -21.48 -10.29
N ASP A 120 15.96 -20.26 -10.81
CA ASP A 120 15.31 -19.08 -10.25
C ASP A 120 13.85 -18.96 -10.71
N LEU A 121 13.04 -18.20 -9.98
CA LEU A 121 11.62 -18.07 -10.28
C LEU A 121 11.39 -17.39 -11.63
N SER A 122 10.61 -18.04 -12.50
CA SER A 122 10.15 -17.45 -13.76
C SER A 122 9.46 -16.09 -13.54
N TRP A 123 9.80 -15.08 -14.34
CA TRP A 123 9.41 -13.66 -14.16
C TRP A 123 7.93 -13.43 -13.81
N TYR A 124 7.00 -14.17 -14.42
CA TYR A 124 5.57 -14.03 -14.15
C TYR A 124 5.17 -14.47 -12.72
N LYS A 125 5.86 -15.47 -12.14
CA LYS A 125 5.68 -15.88 -10.73
C LYS A 125 6.29 -14.86 -9.77
N LYS A 126 7.36 -14.17 -10.17
CA LYS A 126 7.92 -13.05 -9.41
C LYS A 126 6.89 -11.93 -9.31
N TYR A 127 6.40 -11.40 -10.44
CA TYR A 127 5.36 -10.38 -10.36
C TYR A 127 4.05 -10.90 -9.72
N ALA A 128 3.72 -12.20 -9.79
CA ALA A 128 2.62 -12.75 -9.01
C ALA A 128 2.80 -12.59 -7.49
N LEU A 129 4.03 -12.69 -6.96
CA LEU A 129 4.32 -12.37 -5.54
C LEU A 129 3.96 -10.91 -5.20
N LEU A 130 4.17 -9.97 -6.12
CA LEU A 130 3.85 -8.55 -5.92
C LEU A 130 2.35 -8.26 -6.08
N LEU A 131 1.76 -8.69 -7.20
CA LEU A 131 0.41 -8.31 -7.62
C LEU A 131 -0.68 -9.02 -6.82
N PHE A 132 -0.43 -10.27 -6.39
CA PHE A 132 -1.37 -11.07 -5.59
C PHE A 132 -0.95 -11.20 -4.12
N ALA A 133 -0.10 -10.29 -3.63
CA ALA A 133 0.36 -10.27 -2.24
C ALA A 133 -0.74 -10.44 -1.17
N PRO A 134 -1.98 -9.88 -1.26
CA PRO A 134 -3.00 -10.10 -0.23
C PRO A 134 -3.41 -11.57 -0.13
N PHE A 135 -3.58 -12.24 -1.28
CA PHE A 135 -3.93 -13.65 -1.37
C PHE A 135 -2.79 -14.55 -0.87
N LEU A 136 -1.55 -14.19 -1.16
CA LEU A 136 -0.35 -14.93 -0.75
C LEU A 136 -0.07 -14.79 0.75
N ILE A 137 -0.31 -13.61 1.32
CA ILE A 137 -0.34 -13.39 2.78
C ILE A 137 -1.43 -14.26 3.40
N TRP A 138 -2.64 -14.30 2.83
CA TRP A 138 -3.72 -15.16 3.31
C TRP A 138 -3.36 -16.66 3.27
N LEU A 139 -2.75 -17.16 2.18
CA LEU A 139 -2.22 -18.53 2.11
C LEU A 139 -1.20 -18.82 3.22
N LEU A 140 -0.24 -17.91 3.45
CA LEU A 140 0.76 -18.02 4.51
C LEU A 140 0.12 -18.07 5.91
N PHE A 141 -0.93 -17.28 6.15
CA PHE A 141 -1.70 -17.34 7.40
C PHE A 141 -2.50 -18.64 7.54
N SER A 142 -3.09 -19.14 6.46
CA SER A 142 -3.75 -20.46 6.36
C SER A 142 -2.76 -21.64 6.45
N GLY A 143 -1.45 -21.39 6.49
CA GLY A 143 -0.40 -22.40 6.64
C GLY A 143 0.07 -23.02 5.32
N ILE A 144 -0.54 -22.64 4.20
CA ILE A 144 -0.13 -23.05 2.85
C ILE A 144 1.16 -22.32 2.51
N ARG A 145 2.22 -23.09 2.25
CA ARG A 145 3.55 -22.58 1.92
C ARG A 145 3.88 -22.91 0.47
N LEU A 146 4.01 -21.88 -0.37
CA LEU A 146 4.50 -22.05 -1.73
C LEU A 146 6.00 -22.34 -1.68
N ASN A 147 6.45 -23.42 -2.32
CA ASN A 147 7.88 -23.70 -2.49
C ASN A 147 8.45 -22.86 -3.65
N TRP A 148 8.27 -21.54 -3.56
CA TRP A 148 8.82 -20.58 -4.52
C TRP A 148 10.10 -20.00 -3.95
N ARG A 149 11.13 -19.89 -4.80
CA ARG A 149 12.44 -19.35 -4.47
C ARG A 149 12.86 -18.28 -5.46
N THR A 150 13.27 -17.12 -4.96
CA THR A 150 13.68 -15.96 -5.78
C THR A 150 14.90 -15.27 -5.19
N GLU A 151 15.68 -14.59 -6.02
CA GLU A 151 16.80 -13.73 -5.60
C GLU A 151 16.48 -12.23 -5.69
N GLU A 152 15.53 -11.84 -6.55
CA GLU A 152 15.04 -10.46 -6.69
C GLU A 152 14.28 -9.96 -5.45
N THR A 153 14.16 -8.63 -5.31
CA THR A 153 13.22 -7.94 -4.40
C THR A 153 12.49 -6.84 -5.17
N TYR A 154 11.30 -6.42 -4.73
CA TYR A 154 10.47 -5.46 -5.49
C TYR A 154 10.74 -3.98 -5.18
N HIS A 155 11.85 -3.68 -4.52
CA HIS A 155 12.29 -2.33 -4.19
C HIS A 155 12.92 -1.60 -5.41
N ASN A 156 12.19 -1.49 -6.53
CA ASN A 156 12.68 -0.88 -7.76
C ASN A 156 11.56 -0.27 -8.64
N PHE A 157 11.95 0.65 -9.53
CA PHE A 157 11.02 1.36 -10.43
C PHE A 157 10.32 0.45 -11.45
N THR A 158 10.93 -0.67 -11.87
CA THR A 158 10.29 -1.65 -12.75
C THR A 158 9.08 -2.29 -12.07
N SER A 159 9.23 -2.65 -10.79
CA SER A 159 8.18 -3.22 -9.95
C SER A 159 7.06 -2.20 -9.71
N LEU A 160 7.41 -0.94 -9.48
CA LEU A 160 6.45 0.17 -9.41
C LEU A 160 5.64 0.30 -10.72
N ALA A 161 6.29 0.24 -11.88
CA ALA A 161 5.64 0.37 -13.18
C ALA A 161 4.71 -0.81 -13.49
N VAL A 162 5.13 -2.05 -13.20
CA VAL A 162 4.28 -3.24 -13.33
C VAL A 162 3.10 -3.18 -12.36
N TYR A 163 3.31 -2.76 -11.12
CA TYR A 163 2.25 -2.59 -10.13
C TYR A 163 1.25 -1.50 -10.52
N GLY A 164 1.71 -0.32 -10.96
CA GLY A 164 0.86 0.76 -11.45
C GLY A 164 0.02 0.35 -12.67
N THR A 165 0.63 -0.39 -13.61
CA THR A 165 -0.06 -0.96 -14.78
C THR A 165 -1.13 -1.98 -14.37
N PHE A 166 -0.83 -2.84 -13.39
CA PHE A 166 -1.80 -3.78 -12.83
C PHE A 166 -2.97 -3.07 -12.13
N LEU A 167 -2.71 -2.06 -11.29
CA LEU A 167 -3.78 -1.28 -10.66
C LEU A 167 -4.67 -0.60 -11.71
N LEU A 168 -4.07 -0.04 -12.78
CA LEU A 168 -4.82 0.56 -13.88
C LEU A 168 -5.69 -0.47 -14.62
N ALA A 169 -5.15 -1.66 -14.91
CA ALA A 169 -5.91 -2.74 -15.53
C ALA A 169 -7.07 -3.25 -14.65
N VAL A 170 -6.85 -3.41 -13.34
CA VAL A 170 -7.90 -3.75 -12.37
C VAL A 170 -8.98 -2.66 -12.31
N CYS A 171 -8.59 -1.39 -12.32
CA CYS A 171 -9.54 -0.27 -12.34
C CYS A 171 -10.33 -0.20 -13.64
N PHE A 172 -9.69 -0.47 -14.79
CA PHE A 172 -10.36 -0.57 -16.07
C PHE A 172 -11.43 -1.67 -16.05
N LEU A 173 -11.08 -2.88 -15.61
CA LEU A 173 -12.02 -3.99 -15.48
C LEU A 173 -13.16 -3.71 -14.47
N ALA A 174 -12.91 -2.90 -13.44
CA ALA A 174 -13.90 -2.57 -12.40
C ALA A 174 -14.82 -1.37 -12.75
N PHE A 175 -14.37 -0.43 -13.59
CA PHE A 175 -15.05 0.86 -13.80
C PHE A 175 -15.24 1.28 -15.27
N ALA A 176 -14.73 0.54 -16.26
CA ALA A 176 -14.97 0.84 -17.67
C ALA A 176 -16.38 0.43 -18.13
N ALA A 177 -17.37 1.26 -17.78
CA ALA A 177 -18.70 1.21 -18.38
C ALA A 177 -18.67 1.73 -19.83
N TYR A 178 -19.50 1.16 -20.70
CA TYR A 178 -19.71 1.66 -22.07
C TYR A 178 -21.08 2.34 -22.19
N PRO A 179 -21.20 3.52 -22.83
CA PRO A 179 -20.11 4.37 -23.35
C PRO A 179 -19.31 5.01 -22.22
N LEU A 180 -18.00 5.16 -22.43
CA LEU A 180 -17.08 5.63 -21.40
C LEU A 180 -17.27 7.13 -21.10
N GLN A 181 -17.60 7.46 -19.85
CA GLN A 181 -17.84 8.85 -19.42
C GLN A 181 -16.62 9.41 -18.68
N LEU A 182 -16.44 10.75 -18.71
CA LEU A 182 -15.30 11.43 -18.08
C LEU A 182 -15.20 11.16 -16.56
N LYS A 183 -16.35 11.00 -15.87
CA LYS A 183 -16.41 10.60 -14.46
C LYS A 183 -15.72 9.24 -14.21
N ASP A 184 -15.89 8.30 -15.13
CA ASP A 184 -15.36 6.94 -15.04
C ASP A 184 -13.87 6.92 -15.38
N VAL A 185 -13.41 7.77 -16.31
CA VAL A 185 -11.98 8.07 -16.51
C VAL A 185 -11.35 8.61 -15.22
N THR A 186 -11.96 9.58 -14.55
CA THR A 186 -11.41 10.12 -13.29
C THR A 186 -11.39 9.09 -12.16
N ARG A 187 -12.36 8.17 -12.09
CA ARG A 187 -12.37 7.03 -11.15
C ARG A 187 -11.22 6.06 -11.44
N MET A 188 -11.06 5.68 -12.71
CA MET A 188 -10.01 4.76 -13.16
C MET A 188 -8.58 5.30 -12.97
N LEU A 189 -8.39 6.62 -12.93
CA LEU A 189 -7.08 7.24 -12.71
C LEU A 189 -6.77 7.54 -11.24
N PHE A 190 -7.78 7.86 -10.41
CA PHE A 190 -7.54 8.24 -9.01
C PHE A 190 -7.06 7.07 -8.14
N PHE A 191 -7.60 5.87 -8.34
CA PHE A 191 -7.22 4.68 -7.55
C PHE A 191 -5.78 4.20 -7.85
N PRO A 192 -5.32 4.06 -9.11
CA PRO A 192 -3.92 3.76 -9.40
C PRO A 192 -2.97 4.86 -8.95
N PHE A 193 -3.36 6.14 -9.07
CA PHE A 193 -2.57 7.26 -8.53
C PHE A 193 -2.32 7.08 -7.02
N CYS A 194 -3.35 6.76 -6.23
CA CYS A 194 -3.18 6.52 -4.80
C CYS A 194 -2.27 5.32 -4.50
N GLY A 195 -2.40 4.20 -5.21
CA GLY A 195 -1.53 3.04 -5.00
C GLY A 195 -0.07 3.29 -5.41
N VAL A 196 0.15 3.93 -6.56
CA VAL A 196 1.47 4.39 -7.01
C VAL A 196 2.07 5.37 -6.00
N ALA A 197 1.29 6.32 -5.46
CA ALA A 197 1.76 7.23 -4.41
C ALA A 197 2.13 6.50 -3.10
N GLY A 198 1.42 5.43 -2.73
CA GLY A 198 1.75 4.59 -1.57
C GLY A 198 3.09 3.87 -1.75
N PHE A 199 3.25 3.22 -2.89
CA PHE A 199 4.45 2.48 -3.30
C PHE A 199 5.66 3.42 -3.47
N LEU A 200 5.46 4.64 -4.01
CA LEU A 200 6.49 5.67 -4.11
C LEU A 200 7.02 6.10 -2.72
N VAL A 201 6.17 6.12 -1.69
CA VAL A 201 6.61 6.43 -0.32
C VAL A 201 7.37 5.26 0.30
N HIS A 202 6.92 4.02 0.08
CA HIS A 202 7.62 2.79 0.49
C HIS A 202 9.06 2.78 -0.02
N LEU A 203 9.26 2.86 -1.35
CA LEU A 203 10.58 2.92 -1.99
C LEU A 203 11.45 4.10 -1.49
N LYS A 204 10.83 5.22 -1.09
CA LYS A 204 11.54 6.39 -0.55
C LYS A 204 11.88 6.29 0.95
N VAL A 205 11.28 5.37 1.69
CA VAL A 205 11.74 4.97 3.03
C VAL A 205 12.91 3.99 2.89
N ASP A 206 12.78 3.02 1.99
CA ASP A 206 13.80 1.98 1.75
C ASP A 206 15.01 2.47 0.92
N LYS A 207 15.13 3.79 0.71
CA LYS A 207 16.29 4.50 0.15
C LYS A 207 16.66 4.08 -1.28
N VAL A 208 15.67 3.71 -2.08
CA VAL A 208 15.81 3.39 -3.52
C VAL A 208 16.10 4.66 -4.36
N TRP A 209 15.73 5.83 -3.85
CA TRP A 209 16.19 7.16 -4.28
C TRP A 209 16.07 8.18 -3.13
#